data_AF-A0A427AKC5-F1
#
_entry.id   AF-A0A427AKC5-F1
#
_cell.length_a   1.000
_cell.length_b   1.000
_cell.length_c   1.000
_cell.angle_alpha   90.00
_cell.angle_beta   90.00
_cell.angle_gamma   90.00
#
_symmetry.space_group_name_H-M   'P 1'
#
loop_
_entity.id
_entity.type
_entity.pdbx_description
1 polymer ?
#
loop_
_entity_poly.entity_id
_entity_poly.type
_entity_poly.pdbx_seq_one_letter_code
_entity_poly.pdbx_strand_id
1 'polypeptide(L)'
;MAPPQSNTGLFVGLNKGHIVTKRELAPRPSSRKGLFLQLRIFTMSCIKTSKRVHFVRNIIREVAGFAPYEKRITELLKVGKDKRALKVAKRKLGTHKRAKKKREEMANVLRKMRCVFKLSFPICIFCSLYTSLHNQISRYWIPRWSAGVSDKKK
;
A
#
# COMPACT_ATOMS: atom_id res chain seq x y z
N MET A 1 16.13 -3.92 17.52
CA MET A 1 16.84 -5.14 17.96
C MET A 1 17.98 -4.66 18.84
N ALA A 2 18.06 -5.11 20.09
CA ALA A 2 19.15 -4.73 20.97
C ALA A 2 20.50 -5.22 20.38
N PRO A 3 21.61 -4.49 20.59
CA PRO A 3 22.92 -4.93 20.12
C PRO A 3 23.25 -6.30 20.74
N PRO A 4 23.90 -7.21 19.99
CA PRO A 4 24.28 -8.51 20.50
C PRO A 4 25.22 -8.33 21.68
N GLN A 5 24.95 -9.04 22.78
CA GLN A 5 25.75 -8.94 24.00
C GLN A 5 27.18 -9.44 23.76
N SER A 6 28.15 -8.84 24.46
CA SER A 6 29.55 -9.24 24.38
C SER A 6 29.74 -10.65 24.93
N ASN A 7 30.66 -11.41 24.32
CA ASN A 7 30.98 -12.74 24.79
C ASN A 7 31.71 -12.63 26.14
N THR A 8 31.44 -13.54 27.07
CA THR A 8 31.92 -13.50 28.47
C THR A 8 33.20 -14.30 28.70
N GLY A 9 33.83 -14.87 27.67
CA GLY A 9 35.04 -15.69 27.82
C GLY A 9 34.79 -17.08 28.39
N LEU A 10 33.54 -17.45 28.67
CA LEU A 10 33.18 -18.76 29.21
C LEU A 10 33.17 -19.84 28.11
N PHE A 11 33.55 -21.07 28.48
CA PHE A 11 33.56 -22.24 27.57
C PHE A 11 32.15 -22.75 27.26
N VAL A 12 31.22 -22.64 28.22
CA VAL A 12 29.81 -23.03 28.10
C VAL A 12 28.89 -21.86 28.47
N GLY A 13 27.67 -21.81 27.89
CA GLY A 13 26.70 -20.74 28.12
C GLY A 13 26.24 -20.02 26.84
N LEU A 14 25.32 -19.05 26.97
CA LEU A 14 24.71 -18.30 25.86
C LEU A 14 25.68 -17.29 25.22
N ASN A 15 26.43 -16.54 26.03
CA ASN A 15 27.43 -15.58 25.58
C ASN A 15 28.85 -16.18 25.61
N LYS A 16 28.97 -17.47 25.27
CA LYS A 16 30.25 -18.19 25.31
C LYS A 16 31.20 -17.77 24.19
N GLY A 17 32.47 -18.11 24.39
CA GLY A 17 33.54 -17.85 23.43
C GLY A 17 34.41 -16.66 23.81
N HIS A 18 35.49 -16.49 23.06
CA HIS A 18 36.50 -15.48 23.33
C HIS A 18 35.92 -14.05 23.21
N ILE A 19 36.37 -13.17 24.09
CA ILE A 19 35.95 -11.77 24.15
C ILE A 19 36.53 -11.05 22.94
N VAL A 20 35.76 -10.97 21.86
CA VAL A 20 36.14 -10.29 20.61
C VAL A 20 35.27 -9.06 20.43
N THR A 21 35.91 -7.91 20.15
CA THR A 21 35.23 -6.69 19.71
C THR A 21 34.73 -6.89 18.28
N LYS A 22 33.42 -7.13 18.13
CA LYS A 22 32.80 -7.34 16.81
C LYS A 22 32.82 -6.03 16.04
N ARG A 23 33.51 -6.01 14.89
CA ARG A 23 33.49 -4.88 13.94
C ARG A 23 32.26 -4.97 13.04
N GLU A 24 31.47 -3.90 12.98
CA GLU A 24 30.39 -3.79 12.01
C GLU A 24 30.97 -3.59 10.61
N LEU A 25 31.01 -4.67 9.82
CA LEU A 25 31.48 -4.63 8.44
C LEU A 25 30.38 -4.12 7.51
N ALA A 26 30.76 -3.30 6.53
CA ALA A 26 29.85 -2.89 5.48
C ALA A 26 29.29 -4.13 4.73
N PRO A 27 27.98 -4.18 4.46
CA PRO A 27 27.37 -5.35 3.84
C PRO A 27 27.88 -5.54 2.41
N ARG A 28 28.44 -6.74 2.17
CA ARG A 28 29.03 -7.13 0.89
C ARG A 28 28.03 -6.96 -0.27
N PRO A 29 28.48 -6.53 -1.47
CA PRO A 29 27.58 -6.39 -2.62
C PRO A 29 26.95 -7.72 -3.06
N SER A 30 27.59 -8.87 -2.82
CA SER A 30 27.05 -10.21 -3.09
C SER A 30 25.83 -10.55 -2.22
N SER A 31 25.77 -10.12 -0.96
CA SER A 31 24.60 -10.33 -0.10
C SER A 31 23.39 -9.53 -0.55
N ARG A 32 23.58 -8.50 -1.40
CA ARG A 32 22.51 -7.76 -2.07
C ARG A 32 21.90 -8.54 -3.25
N LYS A 33 22.59 -9.55 -3.80
CA LYS A 33 22.11 -10.37 -4.93
C LYS A 33 20.97 -11.31 -4.55
N GLY A 34 20.89 -11.75 -3.28
CA GLY A 34 19.78 -12.57 -2.78
C GLY A 34 18.43 -11.85 -2.80
N LEU A 35 18.42 -10.51 -2.73
CA LEU A 35 17.24 -9.74 -3.08
C LEU A 35 16.90 -9.92 -4.57
N PHE A 36 17.88 -9.85 -5.46
CA PHE A 36 17.70 -9.86 -6.91
C PHE A 36 17.38 -11.25 -7.52
N LEU A 37 17.96 -12.33 -6.97
CA LEU A 37 17.97 -13.68 -7.56
C LEU A 37 17.11 -14.73 -6.83
N GLN A 38 16.64 -14.48 -5.60
CA GLN A 38 15.78 -15.44 -4.87
C GLN A 38 14.32 -15.45 -5.38
N LEU A 39 14.14 -15.14 -6.66
CA LEU A 39 12.88 -15.10 -7.37
C LEU A 39 12.96 -15.79 -8.73
N ARG A 40 13.85 -16.77 -8.88
CA ARG A 40 13.68 -17.80 -9.92
C ARG A 40 12.81 -18.90 -9.31
N ILE A 41 11.54 -18.91 -9.73
CA ILE A 41 10.45 -19.72 -9.21
C ILE A 41 9.93 -19.20 -7.85
N PHE A 42 8.86 -18.41 -7.95
CA PHE A 42 7.83 -18.22 -6.93
C PHE A 42 7.89 -16.94 -6.04
N THR A 43 7.05 -15.98 -6.43
CA THR A 43 6.46 -14.83 -5.70
C THR A 43 7.21 -13.52 -5.48
N MET A 44 6.65 -12.50 -6.11
CA MET A 44 6.98 -11.09 -6.17
C MET A 44 6.93 -10.35 -4.83
N SER A 45 7.98 -10.45 -4.02
CA SER A 45 8.33 -9.42 -3.01
C SER A 45 9.61 -9.80 -2.29
N CYS A 46 10.73 -9.21 -2.72
CA CYS A 46 11.90 -8.90 -1.87
C CYS A 46 13.02 -8.41 -2.78
N ILE A 47 12.82 -7.29 -3.47
CA ILE A 47 13.91 -6.67 -4.22
C ILE A 47 13.85 -5.21 -3.83
N LYS A 48 14.97 -4.61 -3.40
CA LYS A 48 15.23 -3.18 -3.58
C LYS A 48 15.19 -2.96 -5.08
N THR A 49 13.97 -2.94 -5.62
CA THR A 49 13.70 -2.92 -7.04
C THR A 49 14.14 -1.55 -7.49
N SER A 50 15.06 -1.50 -8.46
CA SER A 50 15.34 -0.25 -9.13
C SER A 50 14.02 0.33 -9.64
N LYS A 51 13.87 1.66 -9.61
CA LYS A 51 12.64 2.36 -10.03
C LYS A 51 12.12 1.84 -11.38
N ARG A 52 13.05 1.54 -12.30
CA ARG A 52 12.78 0.92 -13.61
C ARG A 52 12.08 -0.45 -13.52
N VAL A 53 12.57 -1.37 -12.69
CA VAL A 53 11.98 -2.73 -12.58
C VAL A 53 10.60 -2.70 -11.94
N HIS A 54 10.35 -1.77 -11.00
CA HIS A 54 9.00 -1.59 -10.44
C HIS A 54 8.03 -1.09 -11.52
N PHE A 55 8.44 -0.09 -12.31
CA PHE A 55 7.65 0.46 -13.40
C PHE A 55 7.26 -0.59 -14.45
N VAL A 56 8.25 -1.36 -14.96
CA VAL A 56 8.00 -2.42 -15.94
C VAL A 56 7.06 -3.50 -15.41
N ARG A 57 7.18 -3.89 -14.14
CA ARG A 57 6.31 -4.89 -13.51
C ARG A 57 4.87 -4.42 -13.32
N ASN A 58 4.66 -3.11 -13.15
CA ASN A 58 3.30 -2.55 -13.07
C ASN A 58 2.64 -2.58 -14.45
N ILE A 59 3.35 -2.14 -15.50
CA ILE A 59 2.86 -2.19 -16.89
C ILE A 59 2.45 -3.61 -17.29
N ILE A 60 3.30 -4.61 -17.04
CA ILE A 60 2.99 -6.00 -17.42
C ILE A 60 1.71 -6.51 -16.73
N ARG A 61 1.44 -6.09 -15.49
CA ARG A 61 0.22 -6.50 -14.76
C ARG A 61 -1.04 -5.83 -15.29
N GLU A 62 -0.92 -4.61 -15.80
CA GLU A 62 -2.03 -3.90 -16.45
C GLU A 62 -2.36 -4.56 -17.79
N VAL A 63 -1.35 -4.97 -18.57
CA VAL A 63 -1.55 -5.58 -19.90
C VAL A 63 -1.98 -7.06 -19.81
N ALA A 64 -1.29 -7.88 -19.01
CA ALA A 64 -1.53 -9.33 -18.98
C ALA A 64 -2.65 -9.77 -18.03
N GLY A 65 -3.05 -8.91 -17.09
CA GLY A 65 -4.09 -9.21 -16.10
C GLY A 65 -3.71 -10.32 -15.10
N PHE A 66 -4.73 -10.94 -14.48
CA PHE A 66 -4.57 -11.98 -13.45
C PHE A 66 -4.73 -13.39 -13.99
N ALA A 67 -3.91 -14.30 -13.49
CA ALA A 67 -4.01 -15.73 -13.77
C ALA A 67 -5.27 -16.35 -13.12
N PRO A 68 -5.81 -17.48 -13.64
CA PRO A 68 -7.08 -18.05 -13.17
C PRO A 68 -7.05 -18.53 -11.71
N TYR A 69 -5.90 -18.91 -11.17
CA TYR A 69 -5.79 -19.24 -9.75
C TYR A 69 -5.76 -18.01 -8.85
N GLU A 70 -5.30 -16.86 -9.35
CA GLU A 70 -5.28 -15.59 -8.63
C GLU A 70 -6.70 -15.01 -8.53
N LYS A 71 -7.49 -15.15 -9.60
CA LYS A 71 -8.93 -14.83 -9.62
C LYS A 71 -9.71 -15.64 -8.57
N ARG A 72 -9.49 -16.96 -8.49
CA ARG A 72 -10.09 -17.80 -7.44
C ARG A 72 -9.69 -17.39 -6.02
N ILE A 73 -8.46 -16.90 -5.82
CA ILE A 73 -8.02 -16.40 -4.52
C ILE A 73 -8.73 -15.09 -4.18
N THR A 74 -8.86 -14.15 -5.12
CA THR A 74 -9.56 -12.89 -4.87
C THR A 74 -11.05 -13.09 -4.62
N GLU A 75 -11.71 -14.03 -5.30
CA GLU A 75 -13.10 -14.44 -5.02
C GLU A 75 -13.25 -14.93 -3.57
N LEU A 76 -12.39 -15.86 -3.13
CA LEU A 76 -12.43 -16.38 -1.76
C LEU A 76 -12.14 -15.30 -0.71
N LEU A 77 -11.27 -14.33 -1.03
CA LEU A 77 -10.97 -13.19 -0.16
C LEU A 77 -12.11 -12.18 -0.10
N LYS A 78 -12.93 -12.02 -1.15
CA LYS A 78 -14.14 -11.19 -1.12
C LYS A 78 -15.19 -11.74 -0.14
N VAL A 79 -15.33 -13.07 -0.08
CA VAL A 79 -16.25 -13.77 0.82
C VAL A 79 -15.70 -13.87 2.27
N GLY A 80 -14.43 -13.51 2.51
CA GLY A 80 -13.79 -13.60 3.83
C GLY A 80 -13.31 -15.01 4.21
N LYS A 81 -13.23 -15.96 3.27
CA LYS A 81 -12.79 -17.35 3.52
C LYS A 81 -11.26 -17.51 3.41
N ASP A 82 -10.52 -16.83 4.27
CA ASP A 82 -9.05 -16.77 4.23
C ASP A 82 -8.35 -18.13 4.36
N LYS A 83 -8.83 -19.01 5.25
CA LYS A 83 -8.25 -20.35 5.45
C LYS A 83 -8.41 -21.22 4.19
N ARG A 84 -9.50 -21.05 3.45
CA ARG A 84 -9.75 -21.74 2.17
C ARG A 84 -8.87 -21.17 1.07
N ALA A 85 -8.71 -19.85 1.01
CA ALA A 85 -7.78 -19.18 0.09
C ALA A 85 -6.33 -19.67 0.30
N LEU A 86 -5.89 -19.80 1.55
CA LEU A 86 -4.56 -20.34 1.89
C LEU A 86 -4.38 -21.80 1.48
N LYS A 87 -5.42 -22.65 1.58
CA LYS A 87 -5.36 -24.04 1.10
C LYS A 87 -5.22 -24.09 -0.42
N VAL A 88 -5.97 -23.27 -1.17
CA VAL A 88 -5.88 -23.19 -2.64
C VAL A 88 -4.50 -22.69 -3.05
N ALA A 89 -4.00 -21.64 -2.41
CA ALA A 89 -2.66 -21.12 -2.64
C ALA A 89 -1.59 -22.17 -2.32
N LYS A 90 -1.62 -22.82 -1.14
CA LYS A 90 -0.64 -23.87 -0.82
C LYS A 90 -0.62 -25.01 -1.85
N ARG A 91 -1.79 -25.45 -2.33
CA ARG A 91 -1.88 -26.50 -3.37
C ARG A 91 -1.26 -26.08 -4.71
N LYS A 92 -1.33 -24.81 -5.08
CA LYS A 92 -0.77 -24.30 -6.35
C LYS A 92 0.71 -23.92 -6.26
N LEU A 93 1.15 -23.51 -5.08
CA LEU A 93 2.43 -22.82 -4.86
C LEU A 93 3.44 -23.66 -4.06
N GLY A 94 2.97 -24.76 -3.46
CA GLY A 94 3.74 -25.73 -2.67
C GLY A 94 3.92 -25.31 -1.21
N THR A 95 4.68 -24.23 -0.97
CA THR A 95 5.08 -23.87 0.41
C THR A 95 4.15 -22.86 1.08
N HIS A 96 4.10 -22.90 2.42
CA HIS A 96 3.21 -22.04 3.20
C HIS A 96 3.67 -20.58 3.22
N LYS A 97 4.98 -20.32 3.26
CA LYS A 97 5.55 -18.95 3.20
C LYS A 97 5.17 -18.24 1.90
N ARG A 98 5.28 -18.98 0.80
CA ARG A 98 4.92 -18.55 -0.56
C ARG A 98 3.42 -18.27 -0.70
N ALA A 99 2.58 -19.10 -0.10
CA ALA A 99 1.12 -18.91 -0.07
C ALA A 99 0.68 -17.67 0.71
N LYS A 100 1.26 -17.43 1.90
CA LYS A 100 1.00 -16.22 2.70
C LYS A 100 1.29 -14.95 1.91
N LYS A 101 2.45 -14.91 1.25
CA LYS A 101 2.87 -13.79 0.41
C LYS A 101 1.90 -13.52 -0.74
N LYS A 102 1.40 -14.56 -1.42
CA LYS A 102 0.39 -14.41 -2.48
C LYS A 102 -0.97 -13.95 -1.97
N ARG A 103 -1.37 -14.38 -0.77
CA ARG A 103 -2.58 -13.87 -0.12
C ARG A 103 -2.46 -12.36 0.15
N GLU A 104 -1.32 -11.92 0.68
CA GLU A 104 -1.06 -10.50 0.94
C GLU A 104 -1.03 -9.66 -0.35
N GLU A 105 -0.40 -10.17 -1.42
CA GLU A 105 -0.45 -9.54 -2.75
C GLU A 105 -1.90 -9.36 -3.24
N MET A 106 -2.73 -10.41 -3.17
CA MET A 106 -4.13 -10.35 -3.62
C MET A 106 -5.01 -9.46 -2.72
N ALA A 107 -4.77 -9.45 -1.41
CA ALA A 107 -5.43 -8.53 -0.49
C ALA A 107 -5.08 -7.07 -0.80
N ASN A 108 -3.82 -6.79 -1.15
CA ASN A 108 -3.39 -5.46 -1.57
C ASN A 108 -4.04 -5.00 -2.87
N VAL A 109 -4.25 -5.91 -3.84
CA VAL A 109 -5.01 -5.62 -5.05
C VAL A 109 -6.44 -5.22 -4.72
N LEU A 110 -7.13 -5.96 -3.84
CA LEU A 110 -8.49 -5.62 -3.42
C LEU A 110 -8.55 -4.27 -2.69
N ARG A 111 -7.56 -3.94 -1.86
CA ARG A 111 -7.45 -2.63 -1.21
C ARG A 111 -7.29 -1.51 -2.24
N LYS A 112 -6.44 -1.69 -3.25
CA LYS A 112 -6.26 -0.73 -4.35
C LYS A 112 -7.54 -0.51 -5.14
N MET A 113 -8.25 -1.58 -5.47
CA MET A 113 -9.54 -1.49 -6.17
C MET A 113 -10.59 -0.74 -5.33
N ARG A 114 -10.62 -0.94 -4.01
CA ARG A 114 -11.56 -0.26 -3.10
C ARG A 114 -11.24 1.23 -2.88
N CYS A 115 -9.97 1.63 -2.85
CA CYS A 115 -9.63 3.04 -2.62
C CYS A 115 -9.83 3.93 -3.85
N VAL A 116 -9.69 3.39 -5.07
CA VAL A 116 -10.00 4.13 -6.30
C VAL A 116 -11.48 4.53 -6.35
N PHE A 117 -12.39 3.65 -5.93
CA PHE A 117 -13.83 3.94 -5.89
C PHE A 117 -14.22 5.02 -4.87
N LYS A 118 -13.44 5.21 -3.79
CA LYS A 118 -13.73 6.22 -2.77
C LYS A 118 -13.27 7.63 -3.16
N LEU A 119 -12.30 7.76 -4.07
CA LEU A 119 -11.75 9.05 -4.51
C LEU A 119 -12.61 9.76 -5.58
N SER A 120 -13.66 9.13 -6.10
CA SER A 120 -14.66 9.80 -6.96
C SER A 120 -15.79 10.49 -6.18
N PHE A 121 -15.78 10.46 -4.85
CA PHE A 121 -16.83 11.02 -3.99
C PHE A 121 -16.48 12.25 -3.11
N PRO A 122 -15.34 12.98 -3.23
CA PRO A 122 -15.14 14.20 -2.46
C PRO A 122 -15.47 15.51 -3.22
N ILE A 123 -15.91 15.45 -4.49
CA ILE A 123 -16.26 16.68 -5.25
C ILE A 123 -17.63 17.25 -4.78
N CYS A 124 -18.53 16.41 -4.25
CA CYS A 124 -19.86 16.87 -3.85
C CYS A 124 -19.88 17.66 -2.53
N ILE A 125 -18.92 17.46 -1.62
CA ILE A 125 -18.90 18.17 -0.33
C ILE A 125 -18.33 19.60 -0.48
N PHE A 126 -17.39 19.80 -1.42
CA PHE A 126 -16.81 21.13 -1.66
C PHE A 126 -17.76 22.05 -2.46
N CYS A 127 -18.67 21.49 -3.27
CA CYS A 127 -19.62 22.29 -4.05
C CYS A 127 -20.76 22.88 -3.18
N SER A 128 -21.20 22.19 -2.12
CA SER A 128 -22.27 22.68 -1.23
C SER A 128 -21.80 23.82 -0.30
N LEU A 129 -20.52 23.85 0.06
CA LEU A 129 -19.94 24.94 0.85
C LEU A 129 -19.65 26.18 0.00
N TYR A 130 -19.28 26.02 -1.27
CA TYR A 130 -19.00 27.16 -2.16
C TYR A 130 -20.28 27.90 -2.61
N THR A 131 -21.41 27.20 -2.83
CA THR A 131 -22.72 27.85 -3.06
C THR A 131 -23.32 28.47 -1.80
N SER A 132 -22.92 28.03 -0.60
CA SER A 132 -23.34 28.65 0.66
C SER A 132 -22.55 29.93 0.98
N LEU A 133 -21.24 29.95 0.69
CA LEU A 133 -20.42 31.16 0.86
C LEU A 133 -20.74 32.26 -0.17
N HIS A 134 -21.07 31.91 -1.41
CA HIS A 134 -21.49 32.92 -2.41
C HIS A 134 -22.85 33.56 -2.05
N ASN A 135 -23.75 32.82 -1.37
CA ASN A 135 -25.02 33.33 -0.88
C ASN A 135 -24.93 34.12 0.45
N GLN A 136 -23.81 34.05 1.15
CA GLN A 136 -23.52 34.90 2.31
C GLN A 136 -22.85 36.23 1.89
N ILE A 137 -21.94 36.21 0.90
CA ILE A 137 -21.26 37.43 0.45
C ILE A 137 -22.22 38.39 -0.29
N SER A 138 -23.26 37.88 -0.96
CA SER A 138 -24.26 38.73 -1.62
C SER A 138 -25.27 39.42 -0.68
N ARG A 139 -25.29 39.08 0.63
CA ARG A 139 -26.19 39.73 1.62
C ARG A 139 -25.54 40.84 2.44
N TYR A 140 -24.22 41.02 2.33
CA TYR A 140 -23.48 42.02 3.11
C TYR A 140 -22.87 43.15 2.26
N TRP A 141 -23.30 43.29 1.01
CA TRP A 141 -22.92 44.43 0.16
C TRP A 141 -24.14 45.03 -0.56
N ILE A 142 -24.97 45.75 0.22
CA ILE A 142 -25.79 46.87 -0.28
C ILE A 142 -25.58 48.05 0.68
N PRO A 143 -24.79 49.06 0.29
CA PRO A 143 -24.81 50.36 0.93
C PRO A 143 -26.13 51.07 0.67
N ARG A 144 -26.81 51.39 1.77
CA ARG A 144 -27.89 52.35 1.95
C ARG A 144 -27.76 53.59 1.05
N TRP A 145 -28.64 53.74 0.06
CA TRP A 145 -29.02 55.05 -0.50
C TRP A 145 -30.56 55.10 -0.63
N SER A 146 -31.15 55.93 0.23
CA SER A 146 -32.57 56.33 0.21
C SER A 146 -32.75 57.54 -0.70
N ALA A 147 -33.80 57.50 -1.53
CA ALA A 147 -34.57 58.59 -2.17
C ALA A 147 -34.89 58.12 -3.61
N GLY A 148 -36.13 57.98 -4.08
CA GLY A 148 -37.33 58.73 -3.78
C GLY A 148 -37.83 59.34 -5.10
N VAL A 149 -38.63 58.58 -5.88
CA VAL A 149 -39.42 59.11 -7.00
C VAL A 149 -40.71 58.30 -7.10
N SER A 150 -41.82 58.95 -6.76
CA SER A 150 -43.18 58.45 -6.95
C SER A 150 -43.61 58.64 -8.41
N ASP A 151 -44.35 57.65 -8.89
CA ASP A 151 -44.92 57.57 -10.24
C ASP A 151 -46.18 58.45 -10.38
N LYS A 152 -46.38 58.93 -11.62
CA LYS A 152 -47.66 59.27 -12.30
C LYS A 152 -48.51 60.48 -11.88
N LYS A 153 -48.59 61.41 -12.85
CA LYS A 153 -49.81 61.98 -13.46
C LYS A 153 -51.11 61.24 -13.09
N LYS A 154 -52.04 61.91 -12.40
CA LYS A 154 -53.24 62.57 -12.97
C LYS A 154 -54.01 63.26 -11.85
#